data_AF-A0ABD1JRL8-F1
#
_entry.id   AF-A0ABD1JRL8-F1
#
_cell.length_a   1.000
_cell.length_b   1.000
_cell.length_c   1.000
_cell.angle_alpha   90.00
_cell.angle_beta   90.00
_cell.angle_gamma   90.00
#
_symmetry.space_group_name_H-M   'P 1'
#
loop_
_entity.id
_entity.type
_entity.pdbx_description
1 polymer ?
#
loop_
_entity_poly.entity_id
_entity_poly.type
_entity_poly.pdbx_seq_one_letter_code
_entity_poly.pdbx_strand_id
1 'polypeptide(L)'
;MSSAQIRLGTHFCFQYAWNENELYLFKAAVAYAMRQYYFTENGQQVNFTPENVETCNVTERVSFFFRVTDPKAAASIIPKADVEAAIRLSRGHINSAFLLSNDTLEFVGILSTLAPPIEPPVQVWLIVFGVVMGFVACVGVSSHRQRVSGQEEKIKKG
;
A
#
# COMPACT_ATOMS: atom_id res chain seq x y z
N MET A 1 1.91 28.12 11.42
CA MET A 1 2.81 27.43 10.46
C MET A 1 2.74 25.94 10.76
N SER A 2 1.95 25.18 9.98
CA SER A 2 1.71 23.75 10.23
C SER A 2 2.46 22.92 9.20
N SER A 3 3.55 22.32 9.64
CA SER A 3 4.59 21.69 8.83
C SER A 3 4.39 20.16 8.84
N ALA A 4 4.35 19.50 7.67
CA ALA A 4 4.24 18.05 7.58
C ALA A 4 5.66 17.41 7.56
N GLN A 5 6.03 16.71 8.64
CA GLN A 5 7.23 15.86 8.74
C GLN A 5 6.94 14.46 8.19
N ILE A 6 7.93 13.80 7.59
CA ILE A 6 7.92 12.39 7.18
C ILE A 6 9.06 11.67 7.92
N ARG A 7 8.77 10.57 8.62
CA ARG A 7 9.76 9.74 9.36
C ARG A 7 9.81 8.34 8.73
N LEU A 8 10.96 7.92 8.22
CA LEU A 8 11.14 6.54 7.74
C LEU A 8 11.48 5.60 8.92
N GLY A 9 10.63 4.60 9.14
CA GLY A 9 10.85 3.49 10.06
C GLY A 9 12.04 2.62 9.65
N THR A 10 12.88 2.30 10.64
CA THR A 10 14.07 1.47 10.50
C THR A 10 13.62 0.02 10.39
N HIS A 11 13.87 -0.66 9.27
CA HIS A 11 14.10 -2.11 9.12
C HIS A 11 13.95 -2.46 7.62
N PHE A 12 15.00 -2.25 6.82
CA PHE A 12 15.42 -3.05 5.65
C PHE A 12 16.54 -2.29 4.93
N CYS A 13 17.71 -2.93 4.78
CA CYS A 13 18.87 -2.39 4.08
C CYS A 13 18.74 -2.68 2.57
N PHE A 14 18.02 -1.84 1.86
CA PHE A 14 18.47 -1.41 0.54
C PHE A 14 18.74 0.08 0.71
N GLN A 15 20.02 0.48 0.66
CA GLN A 15 20.45 1.85 0.84
C GLN A 15 19.99 2.67 -0.38
N TYR A 16 18.72 3.03 -0.41
CA TYR A 16 18.19 3.99 -1.37
C TYR A 16 18.81 5.34 -1.04
N ALA A 17 19.85 5.72 -1.79
CA ALA A 17 20.49 7.01 -1.64
C ALA A 17 19.55 8.09 -2.18
N TRP A 18 18.93 8.85 -1.26
CA TRP A 18 18.11 9.99 -1.63
C TRP A 18 19.00 11.09 -2.23
N ASN A 19 19.07 11.12 -3.56
CA ASN A 19 19.87 12.06 -4.33
C ASN A 19 18.98 13.14 -4.98
N GLU A 20 19.59 14.07 -5.73
CA GLU A 20 18.86 15.13 -6.43
C GLU A 20 17.85 14.59 -7.45
N ASN A 21 18.11 13.44 -8.06
CA ASN A 21 17.21 12.80 -9.02
C ASN A 21 15.95 12.27 -8.31
N GLU A 22 16.11 11.68 -7.12
CA GLU A 22 15.00 11.21 -6.29
C GLU A 22 14.15 12.36 -5.78
N LEU A 23 14.80 13.45 -5.39
CA LEU A 23 14.11 14.67 -5.02
C LEU A 23 13.33 15.25 -6.21
N TYR A 24 13.90 15.23 -7.42
CA TYR A 24 13.21 15.65 -8.63
C TYR A 24 12.01 14.77 -8.94
N LEU A 25 12.16 13.44 -8.84
CA LEU A 25 11.08 12.48 -9.05
C LEU A 25 9.94 12.70 -8.04
N PHE A 26 10.28 12.97 -6.78
CA PHE A 26 9.31 13.31 -5.75
C PHE A 26 8.54 14.59 -6.09
N LYS A 27 9.26 15.66 -6.47
CA LYS A 27 8.62 16.92 -6.88
C LYS A 27 7.71 16.74 -8.09
N ALA A 28 8.13 15.93 -9.06
CA ALA A 28 7.32 15.59 -10.23
C ALA A 28 6.05 14.80 -9.86
N ALA A 29 6.16 13.85 -8.92
CA ALA A 29 5.02 13.08 -8.42
C ALA A 29 4.01 13.96 -7.66
N VAL A 30 4.49 14.89 -6.84
CA VAL A 30 3.65 15.90 -6.17
C VAL A 30 2.98 16.82 -7.19
N ALA A 31 3.74 17.33 -8.18
CA ALA A 31 3.19 18.16 -9.23
C ALA A 31 2.09 17.43 -10.03
N TYR A 32 2.31 16.15 -10.35
CA TYR A 32 1.31 15.29 -10.98
C TYR A 32 0.04 15.15 -10.12
N ALA A 33 0.19 14.90 -8.82
CA ALA A 33 -0.96 14.79 -7.91
C ALA A 33 -1.79 16.09 -7.87
N MET A 34 -1.11 17.25 -7.85
CA MET A 34 -1.78 18.55 -7.92
C MET A 34 -2.52 18.73 -9.24
N ARG A 35 -1.92 18.37 -10.39
CA ARG A 35 -2.60 18.42 -11.69
C ARG A 35 -3.88 17.59 -11.69
N GLN A 36 -3.81 16.37 -11.15
CA GLN A 36 -4.94 15.47 -11.09
C GLN A 36 -6.06 16.00 -10.20
N TYR A 37 -5.72 16.57 -9.03
CA TYR A 37 -6.68 17.18 -8.13
C TYR A 37 -7.44 18.35 -8.78
N TYR A 38 -6.74 19.30 -9.40
CA TYR A 38 -7.38 20.43 -10.06
C TYR A 38 -8.21 20.04 -11.28
N PHE A 39 -7.80 18.97 -11.99
CA PHE A 39 -8.58 18.41 -13.08
C PHE A 39 -9.88 17.77 -12.58
N THR A 40 -9.83 17.02 -11.46
CA THR A 40 -10.99 16.32 -10.91
C THR A 40 -11.96 17.26 -10.17
N GLU A 41 -11.46 18.19 -9.37
CA GLU A 41 -12.32 19.07 -8.54
C GLU A 41 -12.83 20.30 -9.30
N ASN A 42 -11.96 20.97 -10.07
CA ASN A 42 -12.27 22.26 -10.69
C ASN A 42 -12.45 22.17 -12.20
N GLY A 43 -12.23 21.00 -12.81
CA GLY A 43 -12.24 20.83 -14.27
C GLY A 43 -11.19 21.66 -15.00
N GLN A 44 -10.20 22.21 -14.28
CA GLN A 44 -9.21 23.13 -14.83
C GLN A 44 -7.87 22.42 -15.01
N GLN A 45 -7.34 22.46 -16.22
CA GLN A 45 -5.99 21.96 -16.50
C GLN A 45 -4.96 23.01 -16.09
N VAL A 46 -4.41 22.85 -14.89
CA VAL A 46 -3.33 23.68 -14.37
C VAL A 46 -2.00 22.95 -14.53
N ASN A 47 -1.00 23.58 -15.16
CA ASN A 47 0.27 22.92 -15.46
C ASN A 47 1.30 23.12 -14.34
N PHE A 48 1.24 22.30 -13.28
CA PHE A 48 2.23 22.32 -12.19
C PHE A 48 3.54 21.67 -12.63
N THR A 49 4.68 22.35 -12.52
CA THR A 49 6.01 21.77 -12.76
C THR A 49 6.70 21.42 -11.44
N PRO A 50 7.76 20.58 -11.43
CA PRO A 50 8.54 20.31 -10.22
C PRO A 50 9.18 21.57 -9.61
N GLU A 51 9.32 22.65 -10.38
CA GLU A 51 9.82 23.95 -9.92
C GLU A 51 8.84 24.65 -8.97
N ASN A 52 7.54 24.39 -9.13
CA ASN A 52 6.50 24.89 -8.22
C ASN A 52 6.50 24.18 -6.86
N VAL A 53 7.29 23.12 -6.71
CA VAL A 53 7.40 22.34 -5.47
C VAL A 53 8.72 22.68 -4.79
N GLU A 54 8.64 23.56 -3.81
CA GLU A 54 9.78 24.03 -3.05
C GLU A 54 9.96 23.18 -1.79
N THR A 55 11.13 22.58 -1.65
CA THR A 55 11.49 21.73 -0.52
C THR A 55 12.35 22.50 0.48
N CYS A 56 11.96 22.52 1.74
CA CYS A 56 12.67 23.19 2.83
C CYS A 56 13.16 22.16 3.86
N ASN A 57 14.36 22.39 4.40
CA ASN A 57 14.93 21.64 5.53
C ASN A 57 15.09 20.13 5.27
N VAL A 58 15.85 19.77 4.23
CA VAL A 58 16.18 18.37 3.92
C VAL A 58 17.20 17.85 4.93
N THR A 59 16.84 16.80 5.67
CA THR A 59 17.75 16.12 6.62
C THR A 59 18.33 14.85 6.02
N GLU A 60 19.45 14.39 6.59
CA GLU A 60 20.19 13.18 6.19
C GLU A 60 19.37 11.88 6.34
N ARG A 61 18.33 11.88 7.18
CA ARG A 61 17.37 10.76 7.35
C ARG A 61 16.10 10.89 6.50
N VAL A 62 16.15 11.65 5.40
CA VAL A 62 15.05 11.86 4.44
C VAL A 62 13.77 12.37 5.12
N SER A 63 13.89 13.44 5.90
CA SER A 63 12.75 14.23 6.34
C SER A 63 12.87 15.63 5.72
N PHE A 64 11.86 16.08 5.01
CA PHE A 64 11.85 17.44 4.47
C PHE A 64 10.42 17.99 4.46
N PHE A 65 10.32 19.31 4.58
CA PHE A 65 9.07 20.02 4.35
C PHE A 65 8.99 20.40 2.88
N PHE A 66 7.80 20.45 2.32
CA PHE A 66 7.60 21.01 1.00
C PHE A 66 6.38 21.92 0.99
N ARG A 67 6.40 22.92 0.12
CA ARG A 67 5.26 23.78 -0.20
C ARG A 67 5.05 23.80 -1.70
N VAL A 68 3.80 24.04 -2.09
CA VAL A 68 3.41 24.15 -3.50
C VAL A 68 2.98 25.59 -3.76
N THR A 69 3.53 26.18 -4.82
CA THR A 69 3.16 27.52 -5.31
C THR A 69 2.30 27.42 -6.56
N ASP A 70 1.49 28.46 -6.80
CA ASP A 70 0.70 28.56 -8.02
C ASP A 70 1.61 28.77 -9.25
N PRO A 71 1.42 28.00 -10.34
CA PRO A 71 2.19 28.19 -11.57
C PRO A 71 1.84 29.50 -12.30
N LYS A 72 0.67 30.10 -12.00
CA LYS A 72 0.27 31.40 -12.54
C LYS A 72 0.78 32.58 -11.71
N ALA A 73 1.09 32.35 -10.44
CA ALA A 73 1.53 33.38 -9.52
C ALA A 73 2.45 32.75 -8.45
N ALA A 74 3.77 32.79 -8.67
CA ALA A 74 4.74 32.19 -7.76
C ALA A 74 4.69 32.71 -6.31
N ALA A 75 4.09 33.90 -6.09
CA ALA A 75 3.87 34.48 -4.78
C ALA A 75 2.65 33.90 -4.04
N SER A 76 1.72 33.25 -4.74
CA SER A 76 0.54 32.61 -4.16
C SER A 76 0.88 31.18 -3.75
N ILE A 77 0.74 30.91 -2.45
CA ILE A 77 1.00 29.59 -1.86
C ILE A 77 -0.34 28.86 -1.78
N ILE A 78 -0.38 27.64 -2.30
CA ILE A 78 -1.58 26.81 -2.24
C ILE A 78 -1.89 26.46 -0.78
N PRO A 79 -3.16 26.55 -0.34
CA PRO A 79 -3.55 26.12 0.99
C PRO A 79 -3.14 24.67 1.28
N LYS A 80 -2.64 24.43 2.50
CA LYS A 80 -2.23 23.09 2.94
C LYS A 80 -3.34 22.04 2.77
N ALA A 81 -4.60 22.43 3.02
CA ALA A 81 -5.75 21.53 2.90
C ALA A 81 -5.91 20.94 1.49
N ASP A 82 -5.72 21.77 0.45
CA ASP A 82 -5.82 21.34 -0.94
C ASP A 82 -4.65 20.44 -1.34
N VAL A 83 -3.44 20.75 -0.86
CA VAL A 83 -2.27 19.90 -1.06
C VAL A 83 -2.46 18.53 -0.39
N GLU A 84 -2.98 18.51 0.84
CA GLU A 84 -3.28 17.26 1.54
C GLU A 84 -4.35 16.42 0.81
N ALA A 85 -5.40 17.07 0.29
CA ALA A 85 -6.43 16.41 -0.49
C ALA A 85 -5.88 15.81 -1.79
N ALA A 86 -5.04 16.56 -2.51
CA ALA A 86 -4.39 16.09 -3.74
C ALA A 86 -3.47 14.89 -3.50
N ILE A 87 -2.64 14.95 -2.45
CA ILE A 87 -1.76 13.85 -2.06
C ILE A 87 -2.56 12.63 -1.59
N ARG A 88 -3.68 12.83 -0.90
CA ARG A 88 -4.58 11.74 -0.50
C ARG A 88 -5.18 11.03 -1.71
N LEU A 89 -5.56 11.77 -2.76
CA LEU A 89 -6.10 11.22 -4.00
C LEU A 89 -5.05 10.38 -4.75
N SER A 90 -3.81 10.87 -4.86
CA SER A 90 -2.74 10.21 -5.61
C SER A 90 -1.86 9.29 -4.76
N ARG A 91 -2.23 9.01 -3.51
CA ARG A 91 -1.44 8.20 -2.56
C ARG A 91 -1.07 6.84 -3.12
N GLY A 92 -2.02 6.14 -3.75
CA GLY A 92 -1.77 4.82 -4.34
C GLY A 92 -0.68 4.83 -5.41
N HIS A 93 -0.67 5.87 -6.26
CA HIS A 93 0.30 6.02 -7.35
C HIS A 93 1.70 6.41 -6.83
N ILE A 94 1.77 7.31 -5.84
CA ILE A 94 3.03 7.71 -5.20
C ILE A 94 3.64 6.51 -4.46
N ASN A 95 2.82 5.74 -3.75
CA ASN A 95 3.28 4.56 -3.02
C ASN A 95 3.86 3.50 -3.97
N SER A 96 3.21 3.27 -5.12
CA SER A 96 3.73 2.37 -6.15
C SER A 96 5.03 2.85 -6.80
N ALA A 97 5.18 4.18 -7.01
CA ALA A 97 6.32 4.74 -7.71
C ALA A 97 7.64 4.65 -6.90
N PHE A 98 7.55 4.71 -5.57
CA PHE A 98 8.71 4.67 -4.68
C PHE A 98 8.89 3.33 -3.95
N LEU A 99 8.05 2.32 -4.24
CA LEU A 99 8.04 1.02 -3.55
C LEU A 99 8.03 1.16 -2.02
N LEU A 100 7.46 2.26 -1.51
CA LEU A 100 7.35 2.52 -0.08
C LEU A 100 6.20 1.64 0.45
N SER A 101 6.41 0.96 1.57
CA SER A 101 5.31 0.30 2.27
C SER A 101 4.59 1.34 3.12
N ASN A 102 3.33 1.12 3.48
CA ASN A 102 2.43 2.11 4.10
C ASN A 102 2.94 2.83 5.38
N ASP A 103 4.08 2.40 5.94
CA ASP A 103 4.71 2.92 7.16
C ASP A 103 5.85 3.92 6.91
N THR A 104 6.31 4.14 5.67
CA THR A 104 7.51 4.97 5.39
C THR A 104 7.24 6.37 4.82
N LEU A 105 5.99 6.73 4.54
CA LEU A 105 5.61 8.06 4.06
C LEU A 105 4.54 8.69 4.97
N GLU A 106 4.89 8.91 6.24
CA GLU A 106 4.03 9.62 7.18
C GLU A 106 3.92 11.09 6.77
N PHE A 107 2.90 11.52 6.04
CA PHE A 107 2.60 12.97 5.99
C PHE A 107 1.99 13.38 7.33
N VAL A 108 2.75 14.05 8.21
CA VAL A 108 2.20 14.59 9.47
C VAL A 108 0.98 15.46 9.18
N GLY A 109 -0.20 14.92 9.50
CA GLY A 109 -1.51 15.55 9.27
C GLY A 109 -2.54 14.67 8.55
N ILE A 110 -2.13 13.61 7.82
CA ILE A 110 -3.07 12.77 7.09
C ILE A 110 -3.22 11.40 7.77
N LEU A 111 -4.34 11.18 8.46
CA LEU A 111 -4.68 9.89 9.07
C LEU A 111 -4.60 8.75 8.03
N SER A 112 -3.97 7.65 8.39
CA SER A 112 -3.90 6.42 7.61
C SER A 112 -5.32 5.87 7.43
N THR A 113 -5.90 6.04 6.23
CA THR A 113 -7.25 5.50 5.91
C THR A 113 -7.18 4.20 5.12
N LEU A 114 -6.05 3.51 5.09
CA LEU A 114 -6.05 2.17 4.50
C LEU A 114 -6.75 1.24 5.48
N ALA A 115 -7.93 0.78 5.04
CA ALA A 115 -8.66 -0.31 5.66
C ALA A 115 -7.67 -1.43 6.00
N PRO A 116 -7.83 -2.07 7.17
CA PRO A 116 -6.97 -3.17 7.59
C PRO A 116 -6.84 -4.19 6.45
N PRO A 117 -5.67 -4.84 6.31
CA PRO A 117 -5.49 -5.92 5.34
C PRO A 117 -6.73 -6.81 5.38
N ILE A 118 -7.37 -7.05 4.22
CA ILE A 118 -8.49 -7.98 4.17
C ILE A 118 -7.97 -9.31 4.70
N GLU A 119 -8.39 -9.63 5.92
CA GLU A 119 -8.16 -10.92 6.50
C GLU A 119 -8.90 -11.92 5.61
N PRO A 120 -8.26 -13.00 5.16
CA PRO A 120 -8.95 -14.00 4.37
C PRO A 120 -10.19 -14.44 5.16
N PRO A 121 -11.39 -14.43 4.55
CA PRO A 121 -12.66 -14.66 5.25
C PRO A 121 -12.80 -16.08 5.81
N VAL A 122 -11.80 -16.93 5.57
CA VAL A 122 -11.71 -18.29 6.11
C VAL A 122 -10.38 -18.45 6.84
N GLN A 123 -10.49 -18.84 8.11
CA GLN A 123 -9.33 -19.15 8.94
C GLN A 123 -8.61 -20.37 8.36
N VAL A 124 -7.30 -20.23 8.09
CA VAL A 124 -6.44 -21.28 7.49
C VAL A 124 -6.60 -22.64 8.17
N TRP A 125 -6.87 -22.65 9.48
CA TRP A 125 -7.11 -23.86 10.26
C TRP A 125 -8.34 -24.67 9.80
N LEU A 126 -9.42 -24.04 9.32
CA LEU A 126 -10.61 -24.74 8.81
C LEU A 126 -10.32 -25.55 7.54
N ILE A 127 -9.44 -25.04 6.68
CA ILE A 127 -8.99 -25.76 5.48
C ILE A 127 -8.18 -26.99 5.87
N VAL A 128 -7.25 -26.83 6.81
CA VAL A 128 -6.44 -27.94 7.34
C VAL A 128 -7.33 -29.00 8.01
N PHE A 129 -8.31 -28.58 8.81
CA PHE A 129 -9.28 -29.48 9.44
C PHE A 129 -10.07 -30.29 8.40
N GLY A 130 -10.57 -29.64 7.35
CA GLY A 130 -11.30 -30.31 6.26
C GLY A 130 -10.47 -31.38 5.55
N VAL A 131 -9.19 -31.10 5.27
CA VAL A 131 -8.27 -32.07 4.64
C VAL A 131 -8.03 -33.28 5.55
N VAL A 132 -7.79 -33.04 6.84
CA VAL A 132 -7.54 -34.12 7.81
C VAL A 132 -8.77 -35.02 7.98
N MET A 133 -9.95 -34.42 8.16
CA MET A 133 -11.21 -35.18 8.29
C MET A 133 -11.53 -35.97 7.02
N GLY A 134 -11.31 -35.39 5.84
CA GLY A 134 -11.47 -36.09 4.56
C GLY A 134 -10.54 -37.29 4.44
N PHE A 135 -9.27 -37.14 4.85
CA PHE A 135 -8.30 -38.24 4.81
C PHE A 135 -8.68 -39.37 5.77
N VAL A 136 -9.06 -39.05 7.01
CA VAL A 136 -9.49 -40.03 8.01
C VAL A 136 -10.75 -40.78 7.54
N ALA A 137 -11.72 -40.08 6.97
CA ALA A 137 -12.93 -40.71 6.43
C ALA A 137 -12.61 -41.64 5.25
N CYS A 138 -11.75 -41.22 4.32
CA CYS A 138 -11.32 -42.04 3.18
C CYS A 138 -10.60 -43.32 3.62
N VAL A 139 -9.67 -43.21 4.58
CA VAL A 139 -8.97 -44.37 5.16
C VAL A 139 -9.95 -45.28 5.92
N GLY A 140 -10.89 -44.72 6.66
CA GLY A 140 -11.91 -45.49 7.37
C GLY A 140 -12.82 -46.29 6.44
N VAL A 141 -13.34 -45.66 5.38
CA VAL A 141 -14.22 -46.31 4.40
C VAL A 141 -13.48 -47.37 3.59
N SER A 142 -12.25 -47.10 3.17
CA SER A 142 -11.43 -48.09 2.46
C SER A 142 -11.11 -49.32 3.33
N SER A 143 -10.76 -49.10 4.60
CA SER A 143 -10.53 -50.18 5.57
C SER A 143 -11.79 -51.01 5.84
N HIS A 144 -12.94 -50.35 5.98
CA HIS A 144 -14.22 -51.03 6.16
C HIS A 144 -14.61 -51.84 4.91
N ARG A 145 -14.45 -51.27 3.71
CA ARG A 145 -14.74 -51.95 2.45
C ARG A 145 -13.88 -53.20 2.26
N GLN A 146 -12.59 -53.15 2.59
CA GLN A 146 -11.70 -54.32 2.56
C GLN A 146 -12.15 -55.42 3.53
N ARG A 147 -12.67 -55.05 4.70
CA ARG A 147 -13.16 -56.00 5.69
C ARG A 147 -14.44 -56.72 5.24
N VAL A 148 -15.32 -56.04 4.51
CA VAL A 148 -16.54 -56.63 3.93
C VAL A 148 -16.19 -57.56 2.76
N SER A 149 -15.31 -57.16 1.84
CA SER A 149 -14.89 -58.02 0.73
C SER A 149 -14.14 -59.27 1.20
N GLY A 150 -13.38 -59.17 2.30
CA GLY A 150 -12.71 -60.32 2.91
C GLY A 150 -13.66 -61.33 3.58
N GLN A 151 -14.87 -60.91 3.99
CA GLN A 151 -15.89 -61.81 4.55
C GLN A 151 -16.61 -62.58 3.44
N GLU A 152 -16.92 -61.95 2.30
CA GLU A 152 -17.55 -62.64 1.17
C GLU A 152 -16.66 -63.76 0.59
N GLU A 153 -15.35 -63.57 0.54
CA GLU A 153 -14.43 -64.64 0.10
C GLU A 153 -14.33 -65.80 1.11
N LYS A 154 -14.52 -65.54 2.41
CA LYS A 154 -14.54 -66.56 3.45
C LYS A 154 -15.83 -67.39 3.42
N ILE A 155 -16.96 -66.76 3.12
CA ILE A 155 -18.28 -67.42 3.02
C ILE A 155 -18.39 -68.28 1.75
N LYS A 156 -17.68 -67.95 0.66
CA LYS A 156 -17.69 -68.77 -0.57
C LYS A 156 -16.75 -69.99 -0.54
N LYS A 157 -15.89 -70.12 0.47
CA LYS A 157 -14.88 -71.21 0.57
C LYS A 157 -15.11 -72.19 1.74
N GLY A 158 -16.17 -72.02 2.53
CA GLY A 158 -16.62 -72.98 3.55
C GLY A 158 -17.92 -73.63 3.12
#